data_AF-A0A9W7AH65-F1
#
_entry.id   AF-A0A9W7AH65-F1
#
_cell.length_a   1.000
_cell.length_b   1.000
_cell.length_c   1.000
_cell.angle_alpha   90.00
_cell.angle_beta   90.00
_cell.angle_gamma   90.00
#
_symmetry.space_group_name_H-M   'P 1'
#
loop_
_entity.id
_entity.type
_entity.pdbx_description
1 polymer ?
#
loop_
_entity_poly.entity_id
_entity_poly.type
_entity_poly.pdbx_seq_one_letter_code
_entity_poly.pdbx_strand_id
1 'polypeptide(L)'
;MTMSLKDGEASQLTYADSEFIGGEFDSSYESGYVEDGVLVLKEDWEQVEDEGSSYWFNSKTNESQWDEPAWTPMQGTADYNYDDYGYADEYEQEEKTMSQEDPTGVTQALAAFVVPDLVPKRWTDFGQSILFHGVKNPSSFLRINVFTAVKPTRESFRLEETAPDEWSTKMVFYAFAKEMPNTVRYDISYSMNPFRNRLLPQKAASQAKRDISRWNTSRKIEETGFWAFPVHVPGSQLLYVDWTSSPDRYKITTDPAPEWQWTRCFSFFAYTACKFHVLECKDPQCYKIVEGHTLGDSIGLDENGDQWDVILAFYAFKTQVPGTNKYYIQHQTEPHYRTRIGMEPSQSANKGWVDHTEFYAFDTAMPGTSKFFVQYTVRSTEAYSLSAEQFRIYTKDPWGQWENKFALYAFPAEQVKVWEKNDNDLDGKR
;
A
#
# COMPACT_ATOMS: atom_id res chain seq x y z
N MET A 1 -17.31 -12.98 -54.30
CA MET A 1 -16.54 -11.73 -54.34
C MET A 1 -15.31 -11.97 -53.47
N THR A 2 -14.22 -12.40 -54.08
CA THR A 2 -13.02 -12.90 -53.41
C THR A 2 -12.02 -11.75 -53.32
N MET A 3 -11.77 -11.23 -52.11
CA MET A 3 -10.77 -10.19 -51.89
C MET A 3 -9.43 -10.82 -51.53
N SER A 4 -8.46 -10.59 -52.42
CA SER A 4 -7.04 -10.90 -52.26
C SER A 4 -6.38 -9.81 -51.40
N LEU A 5 -5.78 -10.20 -50.28
CA LEU A 5 -4.88 -9.33 -49.51
C LEU A 5 -3.49 -9.39 -50.14
N LYS A 6 -2.88 -8.21 -50.33
CA LYS A 6 -1.50 -8.04 -50.80
C LYS A 6 -0.57 -7.90 -49.60
N ASP A 7 0.56 -8.57 -49.70
CA ASP A 7 1.68 -8.52 -48.76
C ASP A 7 2.32 -7.13 -48.70
N GLY A 8 2.61 -6.67 -47.49
CA GLY A 8 3.34 -5.44 -47.20
C GLY A 8 4.73 -5.75 -46.67
N GLU A 9 5.73 -5.14 -47.31
CA GLU A 9 7.16 -5.33 -47.11
C GLU A 9 7.65 -4.93 -45.70
N ALA A 10 8.50 -5.78 -45.12
CA ALA A 10 9.19 -5.54 -43.86
C ALA A 10 10.44 -4.67 -44.08
N SER A 11 10.48 -3.50 -43.45
CA SER A 11 11.66 -2.62 -43.43
C SER A 11 12.65 -3.11 -42.37
N GLN A 12 13.86 -3.46 -42.80
CA GLN A 12 14.98 -3.81 -41.94
C GLN A 12 15.63 -2.54 -41.37
N LEU A 13 15.70 -2.43 -40.04
CA LEU A 13 16.49 -1.43 -39.32
C LEU A 13 17.85 -2.03 -38.98
N THR A 14 18.91 -1.48 -39.58
CA THR A 14 20.30 -1.80 -39.25
C THR A 14 20.75 -0.98 -38.03
N TYR A 15 21.19 -1.64 -36.97
CA TYR A 15 21.86 -1.03 -35.83
C TYR A 15 23.33 -0.78 -36.17
N ALA A 16 23.81 0.44 -35.89
CA ALA A 16 25.21 0.79 -35.98
C ALA A 16 25.92 0.46 -34.66
N ASP A 17 27.01 -0.29 -34.77
CA ASP A 17 27.93 -0.62 -33.70
C ASP A 17 28.67 0.64 -33.20
N SER A 18 28.61 0.90 -31.89
CA SER A 18 29.44 1.91 -31.23
C SER A 18 30.47 1.21 -30.35
N GLU A 19 31.73 1.33 -30.73
CA GLU A 19 32.91 0.84 -30.03
C GLU A 19 33.05 1.50 -28.65
N PHE A 20 33.25 0.67 -27.62
CA PHE A 20 33.40 1.07 -26.23
C PHE A 20 34.90 1.11 -25.87
N ILE A 21 35.40 2.30 -25.51
CA ILE A 21 36.77 2.50 -25.01
C ILE A 21 36.79 2.22 -23.51
N GLY A 22 37.49 1.16 -23.10
CA GLY A 22 37.72 0.82 -21.70
C GLY A 22 38.80 1.70 -21.08
N GLY A 23 38.46 2.39 -19.99
CA GLY A 23 39.40 3.04 -19.08
C GLY A 23 39.42 2.29 -17.76
N GLU A 24 40.59 1.74 -17.41
CA GLU A 24 40.90 1.18 -16.10
C GLU A 24 40.82 2.29 -15.03
N PHE A 25 40.09 2.03 -13.95
CA PHE A 25 40.05 2.92 -12.79
C PHE A 25 40.58 2.16 -11.57
N ASP A 26 41.72 2.63 -11.08
CA ASP A 26 42.45 2.12 -9.93
C ASP A 26 41.86 2.73 -8.65
N SER A 27 41.43 1.90 -7.69
CA SER A 27 40.82 2.36 -6.44
C SER A 27 41.58 1.87 -5.21
N SER A 28 42.52 2.69 -4.74
CA SER A 28 43.06 2.61 -3.39
C SER A 28 42.67 3.87 -2.62
N TYR A 29 41.81 3.76 -1.62
CA TYR A 29 41.73 4.80 -0.59
C TYR A 29 41.40 4.22 0.78
N GLU A 30 42.22 4.68 1.73
CA GLU A 30 42.40 4.25 3.10
C GLU A 30 41.21 4.59 4.02
N SER A 31 41.03 3.75 5.04
CA SER A 31 40.08 3.92 6.14
C SER A 31 40.45 5.10 7.03
N GLY A 32 39.51 6.02 7.26
CA GLY A 32 39.62 7.09 8.25
C GLY A 32 38.61 6.89 9.40
N TYR A 33 39.14 6.89 10.62
CA TYR A 33 38.41 7.00 11.90
C TYR A 33 37.87 8.41 12.13
N VAL A 34 36.65 8.55 12.71
CA VAL A 34 36.20 9.52 13.75
C VAL A 34 34.89 8.94 14.34
N GLU A 35 34.83 8.45 15.58
CA GLU A 35 34.64 9.14 16.89
C GLU A 35 33.28 9.86 17.07
N ASP A 36 32.59 9.47 18.16
CA ASP A 36 31.38 10.03 18.79
C ASP A 36 29.98 9.73 18.21
N GLY A 37 29.46 8.55 18.60
CA GLY A 37 28.06 8.16 18.53
C GLY A 37 27.86 6.68 18.87
N VAL A 38 28.31 6.26 20.06
CA VAL A 38 28.37 4.83 20.45
C VAL A 38 26.97 4.26 20.65
N LEU A 39 26.51 3.46 19.68
CA LEU A 39 25.56 2.39 19.96
C LEU A 39 26.33 1.33 20.75
N VAL A 40 26.09 1.24 22.06
CA VAL A 40 26.68 0.21 22.90
C VAL A 40 25.97 -1.10 22.55
N LEU A 41 26.65 -1.97 21.80
CA LEU A 41 26.24 -3.37 21.63
C LEU A 41 25.97 -3.94 23.02
N LYS A 42 24.89 -4.70 23.13
CA LYS A 42 24.52 -5.43 24.34
C LYS A 42 25.68 -6.37 24.71
N GLU A 43 26.55 -5.89 25.59
CA GLU A 43 27.66 -6.57 26.26
C GLU A 43 28.48 -7.54 25.39
N ASP A 44 29.59 -7.01 24.85
CA ASP A 44 30.83 -7.72 24.47
C ASP A 44 30.74 -8.80 23.37
N TRP A 45 29.68 -8.81 22.57
CA TRP A 45 29.64 -9.58 21.34
C TRP A 45 30.43 -8.89 20.22
N GLU A 46 31.40 -9.60 19.66
CA GLU A 46 32.18 -9.19 18.49
C GLU A 46 31.95 -10.16 17.32
N GLN A 47 31.95 -9.64 16.10
CA GLN A 47 31.85 -10.47 14.90
C GLN A 47 33.25 -11.01 14.56
N VAL A 48 33.38 -12.34 14.51
CA VAL A 48 34.62 -13.04 14.16
C VAL A 48 34.42 -13.73 12.82
N GLU A 49 35.40 -13.61 11.93
CA GLU A 49 35.44 -14.30 10.65
C GLU A 49 36.39 -15.49 10.74
N ASP A 50 35.88 -16.70 10.47
CA ASP A 50 36.66 -17.93 10.45
C ASP A 50 36.31 -18.73 9.19
N GLU A 51 37.33 -19.12 8.42
CA GLU A 51 37.22 -19.84 7.14
C GLU A 51 36.17 -19.27 6.15
N GLY A 52 36.00 -17.94 6.13
CA GLY A 52 35.06 -17.24 5.23
C GLY A 52 33.60 -17.28 5.67
N SER A 53 33.33 -17.71 6.92
CA SER A 53 32.03 -17.57 7.57
C SER A 53 32.16 -16.63 8.78
N SER A 54 31.17 -15.75 8.98
CA SER A 54 31.15 -14.85 10.14
C SER A 54 30.20 -15.37 11.23
N TYR A 55 30.63 -15.32 12.48
CA TYR A 55 29.82 -15.61 13.67
C TYR A 55 30.02 -14.53 14.74
N TRP A 56 29.16 -14.50 15.75
CA TRP A 56 29.26 -13.60 16.89
C TRP A 56 29.86 -14.34 18.09
N PHE A 57 30.85 -13.74 18.74
CA PHE A 57 31.54 -14.28 19.91
C PHE A 57 31.46 -13.30 21.08
N ASN A 58 31.10 -13.79 22.27
CA ASN A 58 31.08 -12.99 23.48
C ASN A 58 32.37 -13.21 24.27
N SER A 59 33.25 -12.21 24.31
CA SER A 59 34.55 -12.33 24.98
C SER A 59 34.46 -12.49 26.51
N LYS A 60 33.35 -12.09 27.14
CA LYS A 60 33.13 -12.24 28.59
C LYS A 60 32.59 -13.61 28.96
N THR A 61 31.60 -14.12 28.23
CA THR A 61 30.98 -15.43 28.53
C THR A 61 31.69 -16.59 27.84
N ASN A 62 32.55 -16.31 26.85
CA ASN A 62 33.22 -17.29 26.00
C ASN A 62 32.23 -18.14 25.18
N GLU A 63 31.07 -17.56 24.85
CA GLU A 63 30.01 -18.17 24.04
C GLU A 63 30.10 -17.70 22.58
N SER A 64 29.64 -18.53 21.64
CA SER A 64 29.55 -18.19 20.22
C SER A 64 28.18 -18.55 19.65
N GLN A 65 27.72 -17.77 18.68
CA GLN A 65 26.46 -18.00 17.98
C GLN A 65 26.53 -17.49 16.54
N TRP A 66 25.73 -18.08 15.65
CA TRP A 66 25.67 -17.71 14.23
C TRP A 66 24.73 -16.54 13.96
N ASP A 67 23.68 -16.39 14.77
CA ASP A 67 22.69 -15.33 14.65
C ASP A 67 23.16 -14.04 15.33
N GLU A 68 22.79 -12.90 14.77
CA GLU A 68 23.11 -11.58 15.34
C GLU A 68 22.40 -11.39 16.70
N PRO A 69 23.12 -11.03 17.78
CA PRO A 69 22.53 -10.86 19.10
C PRO A 69 21.45 -9.77 19.07
N ALA A 70 20.27 -10.08 19.64
CA ALA A 70 19.15 -9.15 19.67
C ALA A 70 19.49 -7.89 20.49
N TRP A 71 19.39 -6.75 19.84
CA TRP A 71 19.52 -5.42 20.42
C TRP A 71 18.40 -5.19 21.45
N THR A 72 18.72 -5.02 22.73
CA THR A 72 17.72 -4.50 23.68
C THR A 72 17.78 -2.97 23.61
N PRO A 73 16.66 -2.26 23.37
CA PRO A 73 16.65 -0.82 23.56
C PRO A 73 17.04 -0.50 25.01
N MET A 74 18.06 0.33 25.16
CA MET A 74 18.56 0.78 26.45
C MET A 74 17.43 1.54 27.16
N GLN A 75 16.79 0.92 28.16
CA GLN A 75 15.94 1.65 29.12
C GLN A 75 16.87 2.56 29.91
N GLY A 76 17.05 3.79 29.44
CA GLY A 76 17.77 4.82 30.17
C GLY A 76 17.01 5.19 31.42
N THR A 77 17.31 4.53 32.53
CA THR A 77 17.19 5.11 33.87
C THR A 77 18.30 6.16 34.00
N ALA A 78 18.06 7.33 33.41
CA ALA A 78 18.81 8.52 33.76
C ALA A 78 18.29 8.99 35.13
N ASP A 79 18.80 8.39 36.19
CA ASP A 79 18.79 8.96 37.54
C ASP A 79 19.64 10.23 37.53
N TYR A 80 19.07 11.32 37.02
CA TYR A 80 19.55 12.66 37.34
C TYR A 80 19.07 12.98 38.76
N ASN A 81 19.94 12.68 39.71
CA ASN A 81 19.79 13.07 41.10
C ASN A 81 19.95 14.59 41.21
N TYR A 82 18.85 15.32 41.08
CA TYR A 82 18.72 16.75 41.37
C TYR A 82 18.23 16.88 42.82
N ASP A 83 19.11 16.55 43.76
CA ASP A 83 18.88 16.90 45.16
C ASP A 83 18.96 18.43 45.31
N ASP A 84 18.05 18.98 46.11
CA ASP A 84 18.01 20.36 46.62
C ASP A 84 17.11 21.35 45.86
N TYR A 85 15.80 21.21 46.05
CA TYR A 85 14.97 22.23 46.74
C TYR A 85 13.64 21.59 47.17
N GLY A 86 13.47 21.44 48.48
CA GLY A 86 12.23 20.97 49.08
C GLY A 86 11.09 21.96 48.89
N TYR A 87 10.04 21.50 48.21
CA TYR A 87 8.65 21.88 48.50
C TYR A 87 7.80 20.62 48.37
N ALA A 88 7.39 20.11 49.53
CA ALA A 88 6.38 19.10 49.63
C ALA A 88 5.03 19.73 49.27
N ASP A 89 4.45 19.29 48.16
CA ASP A 89 3.00 19.30 47.96
C ASP A 89 2.66 17.98 47.25
N GLU A 90 2.19 17.02 48.06
CA GLU A 90 1.50 15.82 47.61
C GLU A 90 0.21 16.25 46.89
N TYR A 91 0.29 16.41 45.57
CA TYR A 91 -0.89 16.27 44.72
C TYR A 91 -0.83 14.89 44.07
N GLU A 92 -1.45 13.92 44.75
CA GLU A 92 -2.08 12.79 44.06
C GLU A 92 -3.12 13.38 43.09
N GLN A 93 -2.66 13.77 41.90
CA GLN A 93 -3.55 13.84 40.76
C GLN A 93 -3.94 12.40 40.44
N GLU A 94 -5.05 11.96 41.03
CA GLU A 94 -5.90 10.98 40.38
C GLU A 94 -6.12 11.50 38.96
N GLU A 95 -5.33 11.01 37.99
CA GLU A 95 -5.68 11.03 36.58
C GLU A 95 -6.96 10.22 36.48
N LYS A 96 -8.07 10.87 36.78
CA LYS A 96 -9.39 10.45 36.41
C LYS A 96 -9.38 10.56 34.91
N THR A 97 -8.92 9.49 34.25
CA THR A 97 -9.16 9.22 32.84
C THR A 97 -10.68 9.20 32.69
N MET A 98 -11.24 10.39 32.57
CA MET A 98 -12.61 10.62 32.17
C MET A 98 -12.62 10.10 30.75
N SER A 99 -12.99 8.82 30.60
CA SER A 99 -13.15 8.19 29.31
C SER A 99 -14.14 9.07 28.56
N GLN A 100 -13.64 9.89 27.64
CA GLN A 100 -14.50 10.55 26.67
C GLN A 100 -15.24 9.41 25.98
N GLU A 101 -16.52 9.29 26.28
CA GLU A 101 -17.41 8.39 25.55
C GLU A 101 -17.29 8.79 24.09
N ASP A 102 -16.86 7.86 23.24
CA ASP A 102 -16.77 8.08 21.81
C ASP A 102 -18.20 8.19 21.26
N PRO A 103 -18.72 9.40 21.01
CA PRO A 103 -20.11 9.57 20.63
C PRO A 103 -20.37 9.05 19.20
N THR A 104 -19.29 8.77 18.45
CA THR A 104 -19.36 8.30 17.08
C THR A 104 -19.34 6.77 16.97
N GLY A 105 -18.96 6.07 18.05
CA GLY A 105 -18.77 4.61 18.04
C GLY A 105 -17.62 4.13 17.15
N VAL A 106 -16.79 5.05 16.64
CA VAL A 106 -15.69 4.77 15.71
C VAL A 106 -14.62 3.87 16.31
N THR A 107 -14.23 4.13 17.55
CA THR A 107 -13.22 3.35 18.28
C THR A 107 -13.68 1.90 18.41
N GLN A 108 -14.97 1.69 18.70
CA GLN A 108 -15.57 0.37 18.77
C GLN A 108 -15.62 -0.30 17.38
N ALA A 109 -15.95 0.46 16.33
CA ALA A 109 -15.98 -0.02 14.96
C ALA A 109 -14.60 -0.45 14.45
N LEU A 110 -13.53 0.20 14.89
CA LEU A 110 -12.15 -0.15 14.54
C LEU A 110 -11.56 -1.29 15.37
N ALA A 111 -12.08 -1.54 16.58
CA ALA A 111 -11.58 -2.60 17.44
C ALA A 111 -11.74 -4.02 16.82
N ALA A 112 -12.64 -4.17 15.85
CA ALA A 112 -12.86 -5.41 15.12
C ALA A 112 -11.96 -5.60 13.89
N PHE A 113 -11.15 -4.59 13.54
CA PHE A 113 -10.35 -4.60 12.32
C PHE A 113 -9.20 -5.60 12.42
N VAL A 114 -9.10 -6.49 11.44
CA VAL A 114 -8.00 -7.46 11.35
C VAL A 114 -7.37 -7.39 9.97
N VAL A 115 -6.05 -7.22 9.95
CA VAL A 115 -5.25 -7.32 8.72
C VAL A 115 -5.10 -8.80 8.37
N PRO A 116 -5.57 -9.26 7.19
CA PRO A 116 -5.48 -10.67 6.81
C PRO A 116 -4.04 -11.13 6.57
N ASP A 117 -3.70 -12.35 7.03
CA ASP A 117 -2.39 -12.96 6.78
C ASP A 117 -2.11 -13.15 5.29
N LEU A 118 -0.85 -12.93 4.90
CA LEU A 118 -0.38 -13.16 3.53
C LEU A 118 -0.36 -14.64 3.18
N VAL A 119 -0.64 -14.96 1.92
CA VAL A 119 -0.53 -16.31 1.41
C VAL A 119 0.94 -16.77 1.43
N PRO A 120 1.24 -17.96 1.98
CA PRO A 120 2.61 -18.47 2.01
C PRO A 120 3.23 -18.59 0.61
N LYS A 121 4.53 -18.27 0.50
CA LYS A 121 5.28 -18.27 -0.77
C LYS A 121 5.09 -19.56 -1.61
N ARG A 122 5.08 -20.73 -0.97
CA ARG A 122 4.86 -22.03 -1.64
C ARG A 122 3.56 -22.13 -2.45
N TRP A 123 2.55 -21.31 -2.15
CA TRP A 123 1.27 -21.31 -2.86
C TRP A 123 1.22 -20.27 -3.97
N THR A 124 2.14 -19.30 -3.96
CA THR A 124 2.16 -18.19 -4.91
C THR A 124 3.02 -18.50 -6.14
N ASP A 125 3.92 -19.47 -6.06
CA ASP A 125 4.77 -19.93 -7.19
C ASP A 125 3.92 -20.33 -8.41
N PHE A 126 2.76 -20.99 -8.19
CA PHE A 126 1.84 -21.37 -9.25
C PHE A 126 1.22 -20.15 -9.94
N GLY A 127 0.65 -19.21 -9.16
CA GLY A 127 0.06 -17.98 -9.71
C GLY A 127 1.09 -17.13 -10.47
N GLN A 128 2.31 -17.01 -9.94
CA GLN A 128 3.41 -16.34 -10.63
C GLN A 128 3.73 -16.98 -11.99
N SER A 129 3.75 -18.31 -12.06
CA SER A 129 4.04 -19.02 -13.30
C SER A 129 2.97 -18.81 -14.39
N ILE A 130 1.71 -18.62 -13.98
CA ILE A 130 0.59 -18.31 -14.89
C ILE A 130 0.72 -16.89 -15.43
N LEU A 131 0.98 -15.91 -14.57
CA LEU A 131 1.03 -14.50 -14.97
C LEU A 131 2.28 -14.13 -15.77
N PHE A 132 3.42 -14.68 -15.37
CA PHE A 132 4.73 -14.30 -15.91
C PHE A 132 5.38 -15.50 -16.58
N HIS A 133 4.63 -16.15 -17.47
CA HIS A 133 5.10 -17.32 -18.19
C HIS A 133 6.42 -17.03 -18.93
N GLY A 134 7.46 -17.80 -18.63
CA GLY A 134 8.79 -17.66 -19.24
C GLY A 134 9.71 -16.63 -18.58
N VAL A 135 9.28 -15.94 -17.51
CA VAL A 135 10.15 -15.04 -16.74
C VAL A 135 10.88 -15.82 -15.65
N LYS A 136 12.21 -15.79 -15.68
CA LYS A 136 13.03 -16.38 -14.61
C LYS A 136 12.94 -15.48 -13.37
N ASN A 137 12.45 -16.01 -12.25
CA ASN A 137 12.30 -15.31 -10.97
C ASN A 137 11.41 -14.05 -11.04
N PRO A 138 10.10 -14.20 -11.32
CA PRO A 138 9.20 -13.05 -11.42
C PRO A 138 9.18 -12.23 -10.13
N SER A 139 9.29 -10.91 -10.28
CA SER A 139 9.17 -9.95 -9.18
C SER A 139 7.77 -10.02 -8.57
N SER A 140 7.69 -9.83 -7.25
CA SER A 140 6.43 -9.49 -6.59
C SER A 140 5.97 -8.11 -7.03
N PHE A 141 4.67 -7.89 -6.94
CA PHE A 141 4.10 -6.56 -7.02
C PHE A 141 4.58 -5.72 -5.82
N LEU A 142 4.89 -4.46 -6.09
CA LEU A 142 5.26 -3.46 -5.10
C LEU A 142 4.21 -2.35 -5.11
N ARG A 143 3.53 -2.16 -3.99
CA ARG A 143 2.56 -1.08 -3.83
C ARG A 143 3.30 0.23 -3.61
N ILE A 144 2.95 1.25 -4.39
CA ILE A 144 3.38 2.63 -4.20
C ILE A 144 2.14 3.45 -3.85
N ASN A 145 2.17 4.09 -2.69
CA ASN A 145 1.16 5.03 -2.24
C ASN A 145 1.58 6.44 -2.63
N VAL A 146 0.68 7.17 -3.29
CA VAL A 146 0.85 8.58 -3.61
C VAL A 146 -0.03 9.37 -2.65
N PHE A 147 0.61 10.15 -1.79
CA PHE A 147 -0.02 11.05 -0.84
C PHE A 147 0.06 12.48 -1.32
N THR A 148 -0.93 13.29 -0.97
CA THR A 148 -0.95 14.73 -1.21
C THR A 148 -1.21 15.48 0.10
N ALA A 149 -0.51 16.58 0.31
CA ALA A 149 -0.82 17.56 1.36
C ALA A 149 -1.29 18.85 0.70
N VAL A 150 -2.29 19.52 1.29
CA VAL A 150 -2.90 20.72 0.68
C VAL A 150 -2.10 22.00 0.98
N LYS A 151 -1.52 22.09 2.19
CA LYS A 151 -0.90 23.34 2.69
C LYS A 151 0.51 23.09 3.24
N PRO A 152 1.57 23.43 2.50
CA PRO A 152 1.62 23.72 1.07
C PRO A 152 1.27 22.50 0.21
N THR A 153 0.89 22.72 -1.06
CA THR A 153 0.65 21.64 -2.02
C THR A 153 1.95 20.89 -2.32
N ARG A 154 1.98 19.61 -1.97
CA ARG A 154 3.13 18.70 -2.18
C ARG A 154 2.66 17.27 -2.23
N GLU A 155 3.38 16.43 -2.99
CA GLU A 155 3.12 15.00 -3.06
C GLU A 155 4.25 14.18 -2.46
N SER A 156 3.90 13.00 -1.95
CA SER A 156 4.82 12.00 -1.43
C SER A 156 4.52 10.64 -2.03
N PHE A 157 5.57 9.97 -2.49
CA PHE A 157 5.51 8.58 -2.95
C PHE A 157 6.08 7.75 -1.82
N ARG A 158 5.42 6.69 -1.36
CA ARG A 158 5.86 5.89 -0.22
C ARG A 158 5.45 4.44 -0.39
N LEU A 159 6.15 3.53 0.29
CA LEU A 159 5.79 2.12 0.33
C LEU A 159 4.81 1.83 1.48
N GLU A 160 4.94 2.61 2.56
CA GLU A 160 4.11 2.54 3.75
C GLU A 160 2.67 2.97 3.45
N GLU A 161 1.70 2.30 4.09
CA GLU A 161 0.27 2.62 3.92
C GLU A 161 -0.15 3.87 4.67
N THR A 162 0.46 4.11 5.84
CA THR A 162 0.09 5.19 6.74
C THR A 162 0.50 6.53 6.14
N ALA A 163 -0.50 7.31 5.72
CA ALA A 163 -0.30 8.72 5.41
C ALA A 163 0.22 9.43 6.67
N PRO A 164 1.26 10.28 6.59
CA PRO A 164 1.61 11.16 7.71
C PRO A 164 0.45 12.13 8.02
N ASP A 165 0.54 12.83 9.15
CA ASP A 165 -0.45 13.84 9.52
C ASP A 165 -0.51 14.96 8.47
N GLU A 166 -1.71 15.46 8.18
CA GLU A 166 -2.00 16.44 7.10
C GLU A 166 -1.93 15.89 5.66
N TRP A 167 -1.63 14.61 5.46
CA TRP A 167 -1.60 13.97 4.15
C TRP A 167 -2.85 13.13 3.90
N SER A 168 -3.37 13.20 2.68
CA SER A 168 -4.41 12.30 2.18
C SER A 168 -3.88 11.43 1.05
N THR A 169 -4.39 10.20 0.95
CA THR A 169 -4.06 9.30 -0.15
C THR A 169 -4.70 9.82 -1.43
N LYS A 170 -3.88 10.17 -2.41
CA LYS A 170 -4.31 10.60 -3.75
C LYS A 170 -4.60 9.43 -4.66
N MET A 171 -3.68 8.47 -4.72
CA MET A 171 -3.83 7.24 -5.50
C MET A 171 -2.88 6.16 -5.01
N VAL A 172 -3.16 4.92 -5.41
CA VAL A 172 -2.30 3.77 -5.18
C VAL A 172 -2.10 3.05 -6.50
N PHE A 173 -0.86 2.65 -6.77
CA PHE A 173 -0.54 1.81 -7.90
C PHE A 173 0.44 0.71 -7.52
N TYR A 174 0.43 -0.36 -8.29
CA TYR A 174 1.36 -1.47 -8.18
C TYR A 174 2.34 -1.46 -9.35
N ALA A 175 3.61 -1.57 -8.99
CA ALA A 175 4.75 -1.73 -9.87
C ALA A 175 5.50 -3.02 -9.47
N PHE A 176 6.79 -3.16 -9.78
CA PHE A 176 7.59 -4.32 -9.40
C PHE A 176 8.74 -3.92 -8.47
N ALA A 177 9.02 -4.77 -7.48
CA ALA A 177 10.15 -4.60 -6.57
C ALA A 177 11.51 -4.89 -7.24
N LYS A 178 11.53 -5.76 -8.24
CA LYS A 178 12.72 -6.18 -9.00
C LYS A 178 12.49 -6.00 -10.49
N GLU A 179 13.58 -6.05 -11.26
CA GLU A 179 13.54 -5.98 -12.70
C GLU A 179 12.65 -7.08 -13.29
N MET A 180 11.76 -6.67 -14.18
CA MET A 180 10.91 -7.53 -15.00
C MET A 180 11.15 -7.23 -16.48
N PRO A 181 10.84 -8.17 -17.40
CA PRO A 181 10.98 -7.91 -18.83
C PRO A 181 10.24 -6.63 -19.24
N ASN A 182 10.92 -5.80 -20.03
CA ASN A 182 10.40 -4.52 -20.53
C ASN A 182 10.04 -3.51 -19.43
N THR A 183 10.69 -3.56 -18.27
CA THR A 183 10.55 -2.53 -17.24
C THR A 183 11.78 -1.63 -17.16
N VAL A 184 11.60 -0.44 -16.58
CA VAL A 184 12.67 0.51 -16.28
C VAL A 184 12.59 0.83 -14.79
N ARG A 185 13.75 0.99 -14.16
CA ARG A 185 13.85 1.41 -12.77
C ARG A 185 13.56 2.90 -12.64
N TYR A 186 12.71 3.24 -11.68
CA TYR A 186 12.40 4.59 -11.26
C TYR A 186 12.84 4.77 -9.81
N ASP A 187 13.76 5.69 -9.59
CA ASP A 187 14.34 5.95 -8.26
C ASP A 187 13.55 7.07 -7.59
N ILE A 188 13.20 6.84 -6.32
CA ILE A 188 12.55 7.82 -5.46
C ILE A 188 13.61 8.44 -4.55
N SER A 189 13.70 9.76 -4.55
CA SER A 189 14.56 10.50 -3.62
C SER A 189 13.72 11.44 -2.76
N TYR A 190 14.04 11.51 -1.47
CA TYR A 190 13.37 12.36 -0.48
C TYR A 190 14.34 13.42 0.06
N SER A 191 13.81 14.59 0.40
CA SER A 191 14.53 15.62 1.16
C SER A 191 13.55 16.27 2.13
N MET A 192 13.94 16.50 3.38
CA MET A 192 13.03 16.97 4.44
C MET A 192 12.97 18.50 4.58
N ASN A 193 13.98 19.24 4.11
CA ASN A 193 14.11 20.68 4.34
C ASN A 193 14.35 21.47 3.04
N PRO A 194 13.29 21.92 2.33
CA PRO A 194 11.87 21.62 2.55
C PRO A 194 11.51 20.19 2.15
N PHE A 195 10.34 19.69 2.60
CA PHE A 195 9.84 18.38 2.20
C PHE A 195 9.59 18.35 0.69
N ARG A 196 10.34 17.51 -0.02
CA ARG A 196 10.27 17.34 -1.46
C ARG A 196 10.60 15.90 -1.85
N ASN A 197 9.88 15.42 -2.86
CA ASN A 197 10.10 14.12 -3.47
C ASN A 197 10.48 14.29 -4.92
N ARG A 198 11.36 13.40 -5.37
CA ARG A 198 11.80 13.33 -6.75
C ARG A 198 11.65 11.92 -7.24
N LEU A 199 11.15 11.79 -8.46
CA LEU A 199 11.02 10.53 -9.16
C LEU A 199 11.76 10.65 -10.50
N LEU A 200 12.75 9.80 -10.73
CA LEU A 200 13.56 9.83 -11.96
C LEU A 200 13.70 8.43 -12.55
N PRO A 201 13.63 8.27 -13.88
CA PRO A 201 14.03 7.02 -14.52
C PRO A 201 15.55 6.89 -14.44
N GLN A 202 16.05 5.73 -14.03
CA GLN A 202 17.50 5.48 -13.86
C GLN A 202 18.28 5.76 -15.16
N LYS A 203 17.73 5.39 -16.32
CA LYS A 203 18.36 5.63 -17.64
C LYS A 203 18.40 7.11 -18.05
N ALA A 204 17.53 7.95 -17.49
CA ALA A 204 17.48 9.38 -17.80
C ALA A 204 18.34 10.23 -16.85
N ALA A 205 18.80 9.67 -15.73
CA ALA A 205 19.63 10.38 -14.76
C ALA A 205 20.94 10.91 -15.40
N SER A 206 21.48 10.22 -16.40
CA SER A 206 22.67 10.63 -17.15
C SER A 206 22.42 11.78 -18.15
N GLN A 207 21.17 12.00 -18.58
CA GLN A 207 20.82 13.02 -19.57
C GLN A 207 20.22 14.29 -18.97
N ALA A 208 19.85 14.26 -17.69
CA ALA A 208 19.33 15.43 -17.01
C ALA A 208 20.46 16.46 -16.83
N LYS A 209 20.49 17.51 -17.69
CA LYS A 209 21.39 18.68 -17.58
C LYS A 209 21.18 19.53 -16.31
N ARG A 210 20.41 19.03 -15.35
CA ARG A 210 19.96 19.79 -14.20
C ARG A 210 20.96 19.62 -13.06
N ASP A 211 21.26 20.73 -12.39
CA ASP A 211 22.13 20.71 -11.20
C ASP A 211 21.44 19.94 -10.05
N ILE A 212 21.88 18.68 -9.89
CA ILE A 212 21.42 17.76 -8.85
C ILE A 212 22.22 17.88 -7.54
N SER A 213 23.24 18.76 -7.48
CA SER A 213 24.14 18.87 -6.32
C SER A 213 23.38 19.18 -5.02
N ARG A 214 22.29 19.95 -5.10
CA ARG A 214 21.44 20.35 -3.96
C ARG A 214 20.53 19.26 -3.39
N TRP A 215 20.51 18.08 -4.01
CA TRP A 215 19.77 16.90 -3.52
C TRP A 215 20.65 15.94 -2.73
N ASN A 216 21.97 16.07 -2.84
CA ASN A 216 22.89 15.18 -2.15
C ASN A 216 23.05 15.59 -0.69
N THR A 217 23.29 14.61 0.18
CA THR A 217 23.98 14.72 1.49
C THR A 217 23.16 14.79 2.79
N SER A 218 22.04 14.07 2.98
CA SER A 218 21.50 13.98 4.36
C SER A 218 21.03 12.62 4.89
N ARG A 219 21.15 11.52 4.15
CA ARG A 219 21.08 10.15 4.69
C ARG A 219 21.55 9.21 3.58
N LYS A 220 22.16 8.07 3.93
CA LYS A 220 22.31 6.94 3.00
C LYS A 220 20.94 6.79 2.34
N ILE A 221 20.85 7.13 1.06
CA ILE A 221 19.63 6.94 0.28
C ILE A 221 19.54 5.42 0.23
N GLU A 222 18.80 4.82 1.16
CA GLU A 222 18.26 3.49 0.90
C GLU A 222 17.57 3.62 -0.44
N GLU A 223 18.05 2.87 -1.43
CA GLU A 223 17.66 3.01 -2.82
C GLU A 223 16.20 2.57 -2.97
N THR A 224 15.28 3.41 -2.53
CA THR A 224 13.86 3.18 -2.70
C THR A 224 13.52 3.51 -4.14
N GLY A 225 12.95 2.53 -4.83
CA GLY A 225 12.60 2.65 -6.22
C GLY A 225 11.69 1.50 -6.61
N PHE A 226 11.20 1.57 -7.83
CA PHE A 226 10.35 0.52 -8.38
C PHE A 226 10.64 0.34 -9.87
N TRP A 227 10.29 -0.82 -10.38
CA TRP A 227 10.35 -1.13 -11.79
C TRP A 227 8.95 -1.03 -12.38
N ALA A 228 8.78 -0.22 -13.42
CA ALA A 228 7.50 -0.04 -14.11
C ALA A 228 7.68 -0.04 -15.63
N PHE A 229 6.58 -0.14 -16.37
CA PHE A 229 6.65 -0.25 -17.81
C PHE A 229 6.81 1.14 -18.46
N PRO A 230 7.78 1.33 -19.36
CA PRO A 230 7.89 2.55 -20.16
C PRO A 230 6.89 2.59 -21.32
N VAL A 231 6.25 1.46 -21.63
CA VAL A 231 5.30 1.27 -22.74
C VAL A 231 4.03 0.61 -22.20
N HIS A 232 2.89 0.88 -22.85
CA HIS A 232 1.59 0.33 -22.47
C HIS A 232 1.61 -1.21 -22.49
N VAL A 233 1.10 -1.80 -21.41
CA VAL A 233 0.78 -3.23 -21.32
C VAL A 233 -0.69 -3.43 -20.94
N PRO A 234 -1.33 -4.56 -21.29
CA PRO A 234 -2.72 -4.82 -20.94
C PRO A 234 -2.99 -4.63 -19.44
N GLY A 235 -4.04 -3.87 -19.11
CA GLY A 235 -4.44 -3.60 -17.73
C GLY A 235 -3.68 -2.46 -17.05
N SER A 236 -2.54 -2.02 -17.59
CA SER A 236 -1.81 -0.89 -17.02
C SER A 236 -2.47 0.44 -17.38
N GLN A 237 -2.32 1.43 -16.51
CA GLN A 237 -2.77 2.80 -16.73
C GLN A 237 -1.56 3.71 -16.95
N LEU A 238 -1.70 4.66 -17.87
CA LEU A 238 -0.70 5.70 -18.12
C LEU A 238 -0.68 6.69 -16.94
N LEU A 239 0.48 6.78 -16.29
CA LEU A 239 0.78 7.74 -15.24
C LEU A 239 1.81 8.73 -15.75
N TYR A 240 1.59 9.99 -15.39
CA TYR A 240 2.44 11.09 -15.79
C TYR A 240 3.16 11.67 -14.59
N VAL A 241 4.44 11.99 -14.78
CA VAL A 241 5.24 12.68 -13.78
C VAL A 241 5.40 14.13 -14.22
N ASP A 242 4.83 15.02 -13.43
CA ASP A 242 4.94 16.45 -13.60
C ASP A 242 5.92 17.02 -12.58
N TRP A 243 6.59 18.11 -12.94
CA TRP A 243 7.42 18.86 -12.00
C TRP A 243 7.23 20.37 -12.09
N THR A 244 7.67 21.06 -11.04
CA THR A 244 7.76 22.53 -11.01
C THR A 244 9.02 22.95 -10.26
N SER A 245 9.63 24.09 -10.59
CA SER A 245 10.98 24.48 -10.13
C SER A 245 11.03 25.28 -8.84
N SER A 246 9.91 25.86 -8.41
CA SER A 246 9.87 26.87 -7.33
C SER A 246 8.70 26.65 -6.36
N PRO A 247 8.85 25.80 -5.32
CA PRO A 247 9.97 24.89 -5.07
C PRO A 247 9.97 23.66 -5.98
N ASP A 248 11.13 23.02 -6.09
CA ASP A 248 11.35 21.75 -6.81
C ASP A 248 10.45 20.64 -6.26
N ARG A 249 9.38 20.31 -6.99
CA ARG A 249 8.36 19.34 -6.60
C ARG A 249 8.01 18.46 -7.77
N TYR A 250 7.74 17.20 -7.48
CA TYR A 250 7.21 16.23 -8.43
C TYR A 250 5.82 15.81 -7.98
N LYS A 251 4.96 15.54 -8.96
CA LYS A 251 3.65 14.94 -8.73
C LYS A 251 3.37 13.85 -9.75
N ILE A 252 2.57 12.86 -9.35
CA ILE A 252 2.05 11.85 -10.26
C ILE A 252 0.59 12.18 -10.54
N THR A 253 0.21 12.21 -11.82
CA THR A 253 -1.18 12.44 -12.24
C THR A 253 -1.59 11.49 -13.35
N THR A 254 -2.89 11.25 -13.46
CA THR A 254 -3.53 10.61 -14.62
C THR A 254 -3.98 11.63 -15.66
N ASP A 255 -3.88 12.94 -15.35
CA ASP A 255 -4.34 13.99 -16.24
C ASP A 255 -3.43 14.11 -17.48
N PRO A 256 -4.02 14.11 -18.69
CA PRO A 256 -3.25 14.13 -19.93
C PRO A 256 -2.49 15.44 -20.13
N ALA A 257 -3.00 16.55 -19.61
CA ALA A 257 -2.34 17.85 -19.64
C ALA A 257 -1.78 18.21 -18.25
N PRO A 258 -0.55 18.76 -18.17
CA PRO A 258 -0.06 19.29 -16.91
C PRO A 258 -0.88 20.51 -16.48
N GLU A 259 -1.10 20.65 -15.19
CA GLU A 259 -1.68 21.88 -14.61
C GLU A 259 -0.79 23.10 -14.89
N TRP A 260 -1.35 24.30 -14.78
CA TRP A 260 -0.59 25.54 -14.93
C TRP A 260 0.61 25.58 -13.97
N GLN A 261 1.79 26.01 -14.46
CA GLN A 261 3.11 25.98 -13.78
C GLN A 261 3.76 24.61 -13.59
N TRP A 262 3.11 23.53 -14.02
CA TRP A 262 3.71 22.20 -14.06
C TRP A 262 4.22 21.89 -15.47
N THR A 263 5.34 21.19 -15.53
CA THR A 263 5.94 20.70 -16.79
C THR A 263 5.98 19.17 -16.75
N ARG A 264 5.52 18.54 -17.81
CA ARG A 264 5.58 17.09 -17.99
C ARG A 264 7.04 16.63 -18.13
N CYS A 265 7.50 15.78 -17.22
CA CYS A 265 8.85 15.20 -17.28
C CYS A 265 8.87 13.96 -18.17
N PHE A 266 8.09 12.97 -17.78
CA PHE A 266 7.99 11.68 -18.44
C PHE A 266 6.67 11.01 -18.06
N SER A 267 6.43 9.85 -18.66
CA SER A 267 5.31 8.99 -18.31
C SER A 267 5.79 7.56 -18.15
N PHE A 268 4.97 6.76 -17.48
CA PHE A 268 5.16 5.33 -17.31
C PHE A 268 3.80 4.66 -17.14
N PHE A 269 3.77 3.34 -17.19
CA PHE A 269 2.56 2.55 -17.04
C PHE A 269 2.67 1.65 -15.81
N ALA A 270 1.63 1.65 -14.99
CA ALA A 270 1.53 0.84 -13.78
C ALA A 270 0.08 0.38 -13.54
N TYR A 271 -0.14 -0.55 -12.62
CA TYR A 271 -1.47 -1.07 -12.33
C TYR A 271 -2.11 -0.28 -11.20
N THR A 272 -3.12 0.54 -11.48
CA THR A 272 -3.80 1.32 -10.44
C THR A 272 -4.74 0.43 -9.63
N ALA A 273 -4.79 0.72 -8.33
CA ALA A 273 -5.61 -0.02 -7.39
C ALA A 273 -6.44 0.91 -6.53
N CYS A 274 -7.56 0.40 -6.04
CA CYS A 274 -8.40 1.04 -5.05
C CYS A 274 -8.41 0.22 -3.77
N LYS A 275 -8.66 0.92 -2.68
CA LYS A 275 -8.89 0.31 -1.38
C LYS A 275 -10.38 0.07 -1.20
N PHE A 276 -10.71 -1.12 -0.71
CA PHE A 276 -12.05 -1.56 -0.40
C PHE A 276 -12.11 -1.88 1.09
N HIS A 277 -13.14 -1.39 1.74
CA HIS A 277 -13.44 -1.63 3.14
C HIS A 277 -14.67 -2.53 3.24
N VAL A 278 -14.60 -3.55 4.08
CA VAL A 278 -15.75 -4.42 4.37
C VAL A 278 -16.29 -4.03 5.74
N LEU A 279 -17.55 -3.64 5.75
CA LEU A 279 -18.29 -3.20 6.92
C LEU A 279 -19.32 -4.26 7.31
N GLU A 280 -19.53 -4.44 8.61
CA GLU A 280 -20.55 -5.31 9.20
C GLU A 280 -21.44 -4.49 10.13
N CYS A 281 -22.76 -4.61 9.97
CA CYS A 281 -23.74 -4.19 10.97
C CYS A 281 -24.30 -5.46 11.61
N LYS A 282 -24.50 -5.44 12.94
CA LYS A 282 -24.92 -6.62 13.71
C LYS A 282 -26.43 -6.78 13.81
N ASP A 283 -27.19 -5.68 13.73
CA ASP A 283 -28.64 -5.68 13.92
C ASP A 283 -29.32 -4.67 12.98
N PRO A 284 -29.88 -5.11 11.84
CA PRO A 284 -29.85 -6.47 11.32
C PRO A 284 -28.45 -6.87 10.84
N GLN A 285 -28.13 -8.18 10.86
CA GLN A 285 -26.83 -8.66 10.37
C GLN A 285 -26.67 -8.37 8.87
N CYS A 286 -26.00 -7.26 8.52
CA CYS A 286 -25.77 -6.84 7.15
C CYS A 286 -24.30 -6.52 6.87
N TYR A 287 -23.90 -6.65 5.60
CA TYR A 287 -22.53 -6.37 5.16
C TYR A 287 -22.56 -5.35 4.04
N LYS A 288 -21.60 -4.45 4.02
CA LYS A 288 -21.43 -3.40 3.01
C LYS A 288 -19.97 -3.34 2.59
N ILE A 289 -19.73 -3.11 1.30
CA ILE A 289 -18.37 -2.92 0.79
C ILE A 289 -18.29 -1.52 0.18
N VAL A 290 -17.34 -0.74 0.67
CA VAL A 290 -17.15 0.66 0.27
C VAL A 290 -15.79 0.83 -0.37
N GLU A 291 -15.76 1.46 -1.55
CA GLU A 291 -14.53 1.88 -2.21
C GLU A 291 -14.07 3.23 -1.66
N GLY A 292 -12.79 3.35 -1.32
CA GLY A 292 -12.20 4.61 -0.88
C GLY A 292 -10.94 4.40 -0.05
N HIS A 293 -10.08 5.42 0.00
CA HIS A 293 -8.89 5.41 0.87
C HIS A 293 -9.18 5.90 2.29
N THR A 294 -10.21 6.72 2.42
CA THR A 294 -10.74 7.19 3.69
C THR A 294 -12.17 6.74 3.76
N LEU A 295 -12.55 6.18 4.89
CA LEU A 295 -13.95 5.99 5.18
C LEU A 295 -14.50 7.33 5.68
N GLY A 296 -15.49 7.88 4.97
CA GLY A 296 -16.14 9.13 5.36
C GLY A 296 -17.04 8.96 6.59
N ASP A 297 -18.00 9.87 6.78
CA ASP A 297 -19.02 9.85 7.85
C ASP A 297 -19.84 8.54 7.93
N SER A 298 -19.65 7.63 6.97
CA SER A 298 -20.30 6.33 6.87
C SER A 298 -19.74 5.23 7.79
N ILE A 299 -18.81 5.54 8.72
CA ILE A 299 -18.39 4.59 9.78
C ILE A 299 -19.09 4.95 11.08
N GLY A 300 -19.44 3.94 11.86
CA GLY A 300 -20.23 4.14 13.06
C GLY A 300 -21.69 4.13 12.65
N LEU A 301 -22.43 5.17 12.98
CA LEU A 301 -23.87 5.22 12.75
C LEU A 301 -24.18 5.74 11.34
N ASP A 302 -24.99 5.01 10.58
CA ASP A 302 -25.51 5.50 9.30
C ASP A 302 -26.71 6.45 9.48
N GLU A 303 -27.34 6.86 8.37
CA GLU A 303 -28.51 7.75 8.36
C GLU A 303 -29.71 7.19 9.15
N ASN A 304 -29.76 5.87 9.35
CA ASN A 304 -30.81 5.20 10.12
C ASN A 304 -30.40 4.98 11.58
N GLY A 305 -29.17 5.31 11.95
CA GLY A 305 -28.60 5.02 13.26
C GLY A 305 -28.06 3.60 13.41
N ASP A 306 -27.84 2.88 12.30
CA ASP A 306 -27.28 1.53 12.35
C ASP A 306 -25.75 1.60 12.51
N GLN A 307 -25.20 0.85 13.47
CA GLN A 307 -23.75 0.81 13.72
C GLN A 307 -23.03 -0.13 12.74
N TRP A 308 -22.05 0.41 12.03
CA TRP A 308 -21.20 -0.29 11.07
C TRP A 308 -19.76 -0.42 11.59
N ASP A 309 -19.34 -1.65 11.82
CA ASP A 309 -17.98 -2.03 12.23
C ASP A 309 -17.12 -2.33 11.00
N VAL A 310 -15.87 -1.85 10.97
CA VAL A 310 -14.95 -2.18 9.88
C VAL A 310 -14.23 -3.49 10.20
N ILE A 311 -14.56 -4.56 9.48
CA ILE A 311 -14.01 -5.89 9.79
C ILE A 311 -12.68 -6.18 9.10
N LEU A 312 -12.49 -5.70 7.86
CA LEU A 312 -11.25 -5.83 7.10
C LEU A 312 -11.18 -4.81 5.96
N ALA A 313 -9.99 -4.65 5.37
CA ALA A 313 -9.81 -3.90 4.15
C ALA A 313 -8.79 -4.59 3.22
N PHE A 314 -8.91 -4.32 1.91
CA PHE A 314 -8.01 -4.86 0.90
C PHE A 314 -7.86 -3.91 -0.28
N TYR A 315 -6.77 -4.03 -1.03
CA TYR A 315 -6.56 -3.38 -2.31
C TYR A 315 -6.87 -4.34 -3.45
N ALA A 316 -7.62 -3.84 -4.43
CA ALA A 316 -7.91 -4.53 -5.68
C ALA A 316 -7.75 -3.57 -6.87
N PHE A 317 -7.55 -4.11 -8.07
CA PHE A 317 -7.26 -3.28 -9.24
C PHE A 317 -8.52 -2.64 -9.81
N LYS A 318 -8.36 -1.45 -10.41
CA LYS A 318 -9.44 -0.75 -11.15
C LYS A 318 -9.64 -1.26 -12.56
N THR A 319 -8.60 -1.85 -13.12
CA THR A 319 -8.55 -2.35 -14.49
C THR A 319 -8.17 -3.82 -14.47
N GLN A 320 -8.54 -4.54 -15.54
CA GLN A 320 -8.20 -5.95 -15.65
C GLN A 320 -6.69 -6.12 -15.84
N VAL A 321 -6.01 -6.57 -14.79
CA VAL A 321 -4.61 -7.00 -14.82
C VAL A 321 -4.57 -8.46 -15.33
N PRO A 322 -3.52 -8.90 -16.04
CA PRO A 322 -3.38 -10.31 -16.41
C PRO A 322 -3.65 -11.26 -15.24
N GLY A 323 -4.45 -12.30 -15.51
CA GLY A 323 -4.92 -13.33 -14.56
C GLY A 323 -5.77 -12.83 -13.39
N THR A 324 -6.33 -11.62 -13.47
CA THR A 324 -7.39 -11.18 -12.57
C THR A 324 -8.77 -11.41 -13.20
N ASN A 325 -9.75 -11.70 -12.33
CA ASN A 325 -11.16 -11.74 -12.68
C ASN A 325 -11.85 -10.48 -12.19
N LYS A 326 -12.92 -10.11 -12.90
CA LYS A 326 -13.77 -8.98 -12.55
C LYS A 326 -14.84 -9.43 -11.55
N TYR A 327 -15.00 -8.67 -10.49
CA TYR A 327 -16.02 -8.88 -9.47
C TYR A 327 -16.93 -7.66 -9.39
N TYR A 328 -18.23 -7.91 -9.33
CA TYR A 328 -19.28 -6.91 -9.18
C TYR A 328 -19.81 -6.95 -7.75
N ILE A 329 -19.86 -5.79 -7.10
CA ILE A 329 -20.53 -5.60 -5.82
C ILE A 329 -21.90 -5.00 -6.12
N GLN A 330 -22.93 -5.71 -5.71
CA GLN A 330 -24.33 -5.36 -5.91
C GLN A 330 -24.95 -5.12 -4.55
N HIS A 331 -25.82 -4.11 -4.45
CA HIS A 331 -26.60 -3.88 -3.25
C HIS A 331 -28.11 -3.91 -3.52
N GLN A 332 -28.86 -4.18 -2.48
CA GLN A 332 -30.31 -4.06 -2.46
C GLN A 332 -30.72 -3.49 -1.09
N THR A 333 -31.51 -2.43 -1.07
CA THR A 333 -31.87 -1.71 0.17
C THR A 333 -33.15 -2.23 0.81
N GLU A 334 -34.06 -2.80 0.04
CA GLU A 334 -35.36 -3.28 0.52
C GLU A 334 -35.43 -4.81 0.58
N PRO A 335 -36.01 -5.42 1.64
CA PRO A 335 -36.55 -4.77 2.85
C PRO A 335 -35.48 -4.38 3.89
N HIS A 336 -34.24 -4.84 3.72
CA HIS A 336 -33.07 -4.47 4.51
C HIS A 336 -31.86 -4.44 3.57
N TYR A 337 -30.79 -3.76 3.99
CA TYR A 337 -29.56 -3.67 3.20
C TYR A 337 -28.93 -5.05 3.00
N ARG A 338 -28.67 -5.41 1.73
CA ARG A 338 -28.03 -6.66 1.33
C ARG A 338 -26.93 -6.38 0.33
N THR A 339 -25.86 -7.14 0.45
CA THR A 339 -24.77 -7.16 -0.52
C THR A 339 -24.74 -8.50 -1.25
N ARG A 340 -24.46 -8.45 -2.55
CA ARG A 340 -24.19 -9.59 -3.41
C ARG A 340 -22.87 -9.38 -4.15
N ILE A 341 -22.11 -10.46 -4.29
CA ILE A 341 -20.81 -10.44 -4.94
C ILE A 341 -20.81 -11.51 -6.03
N GLY A 342 -20.58 -11.11 -7.28
CA GLY A 342 -20.60 -12.00 -8.42
C GLY A 342 -19.54 -11.65 -9.46
N MET A 343 -19.37 -12.52 -10.46
CA MET A 343 -18.52 -12.25 -11.63
C MET A 343 -19.31 -11.71 -12.83
N GLU A 344 -20.62 -11.54 -12.65
CA GLU A 344 -21.52 -11.02 -13.67
C GLU A 344 -22.24 -9.76 -13.16
N PRO A 345 -22.44 -8.75 -14.02
CA PRO A 345 -23.24 -7.58 -13.67
C PRO A 345 -24.70 -7.96 -13.42
N SER A 346 -25.44 -7.06 -12.77
CA SER A 346 -26.85 -7.32 -12.44
C SER A 346 -27.68 -7.32 -13.71
N GLN A 347 -27.99 -8.51 -14.24
CA GLN A 347 -28.91 -8.63 -15.39
C GLN A 347 -30.36 -8.30 -15.02
N SER A 348 -30.68 -8.22 -13.72
CA SER A 348 -32.05 -8.06 -13.24
C SER A 348 -32.22 -6.78 -12.42
N ALA A 349 -32.33 -5.64 -13.11
CA ALA A 349 -32.96 -4.46 -12.54
C ALA A 349 -34.33 -4.81 -11.90
N ASN A 350 -35.02 -5.80 -12.47
CA ASN A 350 -36.33 -6.29 -12.01
C ASN A 350 -36.34 -6.95 -10.61
N LYS A 351 -35.18 -7.21 -9.99
CA LYS A 351 -35.10 -7.78 -8.64
C LYS A 351 -34.58 -6.79 -7.60
N GLY A 352 -34.45 -5.51 -7.94
CA GLY A 352 -34.00 -4.46 -7.02
C GLY A 352 -32.50 -4.49 -6.69
N TRP A 353 -31.70 -5.28 -7.41
CA TRP A 353 -30.23 -5.29 -7.29
C TRP A 353 -29.62 -4.22 -8.18
N VAL A 354 -28.84 -3.32 -7.57
CA VAL A 354 -28.11 -2.26 -8.27
C VAL A 354 -26.62 -2.54 -8.18
N ASP A 355 -25.92 -2.47 -9.32
CA ASP A 355 -24.46 -2.56 -9.36
C ASP A 355 -23.88 -1.31 -8.67
N HIS A 356 -23.15 -1.51 -7.58
CA HIS A 356 -22.62 -0.43 -6.75
C HIS A 356 -21.18 -0.05 -7.13
N THR A 357 -20.30 -1.05 -7.21
CA THR A 357 -18.92 -0.88 -7.65
C THR A 357 -18.39 -2.20 -8.22
N GLU A 358 -17.22 -2.16 -8.85
CA GLU A 358 -16.54 -3.31 -9.44
C GLU A 358 -15.04 -3.25 -9.15
N PHE A 359 -14.40 -4.41 -9.07
CA PHE A 359 -12.96 -4.50 -8.88
C PHE A 359 -12.38 -5.75 -9.54
N TYR A 360 -11.06 -5.75 -9.73
CA TYR A 360 -10.34 -6.89 -10.28
C TYR A 360 -9.40 -7.47 -9.24
N ALA A 361 -9.50 -8.78 -9.00
CA ALA A 361 -8.67 -9.52 -8.06
C ALA A 361 -8.28 -10.88 -8.64
N PHE A 362 -7.28 -11.54 -8.07
CA PHE A 362 -6.84 -12.84 -8.55
C PHE A 362 -7.78 -13.95 -8.05
N ASP A 363 -7.98 -14.99 -8.85
CA ASP A 363 -8.58 -16.27 -8.41
C ASP A 363 -7.55 -17.25 -7.89
N THR A 364 -6.27 -16.93 -8.11
CA THR A 364 -5.11 -17.75 -7.76
C THR A 364 -4.22 -16.97 -6.79
N ALA A 365 -3.58 -17.67 -5.86
CA ALA A 365 -2.67 -17.08 -4.90
C ALA A 365 -1.51 -16.33 -5.59
N MET A 366 -1.26 -15.10 -5.15
CA MET A 366 -0.19 -14.23 -5.67
C MET A 366 0.70 -13.70 -4.52
N PRO A 367 1.99 -13.43 -4.75
CA PRO A 367 2.85 -12.89 -3.70
C PRO A 367 2.34 -11.54 -3.20
N GLY A 368 2.30 -11.37 -1.88
CA GLY A 368 1.77 -10.17 -1.23
C GLY A 368 0.23 -10.12 -1.15
N THR A 369 -0.48 -11.14 -1.64
CA THR A 369 -1.94 -11.22 -1.46
C THR A 369 -2.32 -12.06 -0.26
N SER A 370 -3.52 -11.83 0.26
CA SER A 370 -4.21 -12.64 1.26
C SER A 370 -5.41 -13.33 0.63
N LYS A 371 -5.84 -14.44 1.22
CA LYS A 371 -7.01 -15.19 0.76
C LYS A 371 -8.28 -14.62 1.40
N PHE A 372 -9.27 -14.30 0.57
CA PHE A 372 -10.57 -13.83 0.99
C PHE A 372 -11.65 -14.78 0.51
N PHE A 373 -12.47 -15.28 1.44
CA PHE A 373 -13.63 -16.09 1.13
C PHE A 373 -14.83 -15.21 0.86
N VAL A 374 -15.42 -15.38 -0.31
CA VAL A 374 -16.76 -14.86 -0.60
C VAL A 374 -17.75 -15.90 -0.11
N GLN A 375 -18.48 -15.55 0.95
CA GLN A 375 -19.45 -16.41 1.60
C GLN A 375 -20.85 -15.93 1.32
N TYR A 376 -21.82 -16.85 1.31
CA TYR A 376 -23.23 -16.55 1.11
C TYR A 376 -24.10 -17.29 2.14
N THR A 377 -25.29 -16.75 2.44
CA THR A 377 -26.26 -17.38 3.33
C THR A 377 -27.05 -18.47 2.61
N VAL A 378 -27.06 -19.68 3.17
CA VAL A 378 -27.71 -20.87 2.57
C VAL A 378 -29.16 -21.01 2.98
N ARG A 379 -29.48 -20.55 4.20
CA ARG A 379 -30.80 -20.66 4.82
C ARG A 379 -31.02 -19.43 5.69
N SER A 380 -32.22 -18.87 5.60
CA SER A 380 -32.68 -17.87 6.57
C SER A 380 -32.77 -18.50 7.96
N THR A 381 -32.15 -17.91 8.96
CA THR A 381 -32.44 -18.23 10.38
C THR A 381 -33.83 -17.73 10.81
N GLU A 382 -34.46 -16.84 10.04
CA GLU A 382 -35.81 -16.32 10.27
C GLU A 382 -36.82 -17.05 9.38
N ALA A 383 -37.15 -18.28 9.77
CA ALA A 383 -37.92 -19.27 9.02
C ALA A 383 -39.41 -18.94 8.71
N TYR A 384 -39.79 -17.67 8.55
CA TYR A 384 -41.12 -17.29 8.03
C TYR A 384 -41.09 -16.32 6.84
N SER A 385 -39.92 -15.78 6.47
CA SER A 385 -39.74 -15.10 5.20
C SER A 385 -38.54 -15.71 4.47
N LEU A 386 -38.63 -15.89 3.15
CA LEU A 386 -37.49 -16.23 2.32
C LEU A 386 -36.50 -15.06 2.40
N SER A 387 -35.64 -14.99 3.41
CA SER A 387 -34.61 -13.94 3.45
C SER A 387 -33.71 -14.15 2.23
N ALA A 388 -33.58 -13.11 1.40
CA ALA A 388 -32.85 -13.22 0.16
C ALA A 388 -31.35 -13.45 0.41
N GLU A 389 -30.69 -14.05 -0.58
CA GLU A 389 -29.26 -14.32 -0.62
C GLU A 389 -28.46 -13.08 -0.20
N GLN A 390 -27.58 -13.25 0.79
CA GLN A 390 -26.68 -12.20 1.27
C GLN A 390 -25.25 -12.72 1.26
N PHE A 391 -24.31 -11.83 0.94
CA PHE A 391 -22.90 -12.15 0.80
C PHE A 391 -22.07 -11.38 1.80
N ARG A 392 -20.91 -11.96 2.13
CA ARG A 392 -19.85 -11.28 2.85
C ARG A 392 -18.48 -11.69 2.30
N ILE A 393 -17.49 -10.84 2.56
CA ILE A 393 -16.08 -11.18 2.39
C ILE A 393 -15.51 -11.44 3.78
N TYR A 394 -14.84 -12.58 3.96
CA TYR A 394 -14.26 -12.96 5.24
C TYR A 394 -12.93 -13.69 5.06
N THR A 395 -12.08 -13.67 6.10
CA THR A 395 -10.76 -14.34 6.07
C THR A 395 -10.81 -15.75 6.63
N LYS A 396 -11.78 -16.04 7.50
CA LYS A 396 -11.94 -17.34 8.14
C LYS A 396 -12.93 -18.21 7.38
N ASP A 397 -12.83 -19.52 7.63
CA ASP A 397 -13.79 -20.49 7.13
C ASP A 397 -15.23 -20.15 7.58
N PRO A 398 -16.24 -20.50 6.78
CA PRO A 398 -17.62 -20.18 7.05
C PRO A 398 -18.10 -20.91 8.31
N TRP A 399 -19.01 -20.28 9.04
CA TRP A 399 -19.59 -20.81 10.27
C TRP A 399 -21.07 -20.45 10.34
N GLY A 400 -21.88 -21.27 11.02
CA GLY A 400 -23.31 -21.05 11.14
C GLY A 400 -24.05 -21.17 9.80
N GLN A 401 -24.75 -20.10 9.39
CA GLN A 401 -25.59 -20.05 8.19
C GLN A 401 -24.84 -19.75 6.88
N TRP A 402 -23.52 -19.58 6.96
CA TRP A 402 -22.67 -19.19 5.85
C TRP A 402 -22.09 -20.41 5.14
N GLU A 403 -21.99 -20.35 3.82
CA GLU A 403 -21.21 -21.28 3.00
C GLU A 403 -20.21 -20.53 2.13
N ASN A 404 -19.10 -21.19 1.80
CA ASN A 404 -18.14 -20.66 0.84
C ASN A 404 -18.70 -20.75 -0.58
N LYS A 405 -18.72 -19.63 -1.29
CA LYS A 405 -19.06 -19.60 -2.71
C LYS A 405 -17.80 -19.77 -3.58
N PHE A 406 -16.81 -18.93 -3.32
CA PHE A 406 -15.49 -18.97 -3.95
C PHE A 406 -14.49 -18.20 -3.09
N ALA A 407 -13.22 -18.27 -3.46
CA ALA A 407 -12.17 -17.45 -2.86
C ALA A 407 -11.60 -16.49 -3.91
N LEU A 408 -11.17 -15.32 -3.46
CA LEU A 408 -10.38 -14.37 -4.24
C LEU A 408 -9.11 -14.03 -3.46
N TYR A 409 -8.11 -13.53 -4.19
CA TYR A 409 -6.83 -13.13 -3.65
C TYR A 409 -6.58 -11.67 -3.98
N ALA A 410 -6.46 -10.86 -2.93
CA ALA A 410 -6.27 -9.41 -3.00
C ALA A 410 -5.18 -8.99 -2.01
N PHE A 411 -4.64 -7.78 -2.14
CA PHE A 411 -3.59 -7.33 -1.21
C PHE A 411 -4.25 -6.84 0.08
N PRO A 412 -3.85 -7.31 1.26
CA PRO A 412 -4.42 -6.80 2.51
C PRO A 412 -4.07 -5.31 2.67
N ALA A 413 -4.90 -4.59 3.41
CA ALA A 413 -4.69 -3.19 3.75
C ALA A 413 -4.64 -3.04 5.28
N GLU A 414 -3.69 -2.27 5.79
CA GLU A 414 -3.30 -2.28 7.21
C GLU A 414 -4.01 -1.28 8.12
N GLN A 415 -4.69 -0.24 7.61
CA GLN A 415 -5.24 0.80 8.49
C GLN A 415 -6.48 1.48 7.95
N VAL A 416 -7.40 1.89 8.82
CA VAL A 416 -8.49 2.80 8.47
C VAL A 416 -8.19 4.14 9.14
N LYS A 417 -7.93 5.19 8.37
CA LYS A 417 -8.08 6.54 8.90
C LYS A 417 -9.55 6.90 8.85
N VAL A 418 -10.12 7.18 10.01
CA VAL A 418 -11.46 7.75 10.12
C VAL A 418 -11.29 9.26 10.05
N TRP A 419 -12.18 9.92 9.31
CA TRP A 419 -12.24 11.37 9.35
C TRP A 419 -12.73 11.78 10.74
N GLU A 420 -11.85 12.35 11.55
CA GLU A 420 -12.28 13.13 12.70
C GLU A 420 -13.02 14.35 12.16
N LYS A 421 -14.32 14.43 12.44
CA LYS A 421 -15.10 15.61 12.12
C LYS A 421 -14.58 16.73 13.01
N ASN A 422 -13.98 17.76 12.41
CA ASN A 422 -13.60 18.96 13.16
C ASN A 422 -14.89 19.60 13.67
N ASP A 423 -15.14 19.51 14.98
CA ASP A 423 -16.31 20.12 15.64
C ASP A 423 -16.42 21.64 15.37
N ASN A 424 -15.31 22.28 15.00
CA ASN A 424 -15.26 23.69 14.62
C ASN A 424 -16.07 24.06 13.36
N ASP A 425 -16.48 23.10 12.52
CA ASP A 425 -17.32 23.39 11.34
C ASP A 425 -18.82 23.56 11.66
N LEU A 426 -19.25 23.26 12.90
CA LEU A 426 -20.65 23.40 13.32
C LEU A 426 -21.02 24.79 13.85
N ASP A 427 -20.04 25.62 14.24
CA ASP A 427 -20.29 26.94 14.81
C ASP A 427 -20.46 28.07 13.76
N GLY A 428 -20.26 27.78 12.47
CA GLY A 428 -20.32 28.78 11.39
C GLY A 428 -21.70 29.04 10.77
N LYS A 429 -22.76 28.35 11.22
CA LYS A 429 -24.13 28.52 10.72
C LYS A 429 -25.13 28.64 11.86
N ARG A 430 -25.14 29.79 12.54
CA ARG A 430 -26.26 30.24 13.37
C ARG A 430 -26.69 31.65 12.97
#